data_AF-S4RLH3-F1
#
_entry.id   AF-S4RLH3-F1
#
_cell.length_a   1.000
_cell.length_b   1.000
_cell.length_c   1.000
_cell.angle_alpha   90.00
_cell.angle_beta   90.00
_cell.angle_gamma   90.00
#
_symmetry.space_group_name_H-M   'P 1'
#
loop_
_entity.id
_entity.type
_entity.pdbx_description
1 polymer ?
#
loop_
_entity_poly.entity_id
_entity_poly.type
_entity_poly.pdbx_seq_one_letter_code
_entity_poly.pdbx_strand_id
1 'polypeptide(L)'
;QYMRFLEDLGRRLKVEELGVDVGLDLQLEAMLTRADHLAKLESDSTADGKTLLYSLQRKVKAQKEKLQSKELHLEMLRKKLSQLEEERGTRTALAVERDDANAALHKLRRRSERLQQQLDAARTANTELKAQLADAHGLKIQTLEQNKTIAEMGRSIDRLEKVKDKAARKVASLRGQLDMTAEGAQEEMERTRVLLEATTGELRTVKRALEEVARREKQLLDFREVVGRTLGLDVGSLAVPDYEVVARLERLVRAQHASVATAAALDGSLERLH
;
A
#
# COMPACT_ATOMS: atom_id res chain seq x y z
N GLN A 1 -143.60 40.74 -69.44
CA GLN A 1 -142.72 40.08 -68.46
C GLN A 1 -141.84 39.02 -69.13
N TYR A 2 -142.40 38.13 -69.95
CA TYR A 2 -141.66 37.11 -70.70
C TYR A 2 -140.57 37.66 -71.64
N MET A 3 -140.86 38.69 -72.44
CA MET A 3 -139.88 39.30 -73.34
C MET A 3 -138.66 39.89 -72.62
N ARG A 4 -138.88 40.59 -71.50
CA ARG A 4 -137.79 41.14 -70.67
C ARG A 4 -136.92 40.03 -70.07
N PHE A 5 -137.52 38.90 -69.69
CA PHE A 5 -136.79 37.73 -69.21
C PHE A 5 -135.90 37.13 -70.31
N LEU A 6 -136.40 37.04 -71.55
CA LEU A 6 -135.62 36.57 -72.68
C LEU A 6 -134.48 37.55 -73.02
N GLU A 7 -134.72 38.86 -73.01
CA GLU A 7 -133.68 39.87 -73.19
C GLU A 7 -132.59 39.80 -72.11
N ASP A 8 -132.96 39.60 -70.85
CA ASP A 8 -132.01 39.43 -69.74
C ASP A 8 -131.21 38.11 -69.85
N LEU A 9 -131.88 37.02 -70.26
CA LEU A 9 -131.25 35.72 -70.46
C LEU A 9 -130.27 35.76 -71.65
N GLY A 10 -130.66 36.40 -72.75
CA GLY A 10 -129.82 36.64 -73.92
C GLY A 10 -128.56 37.41 -73.58
N ARG A 11 -128.67 38.50 -72.81
CA ARG A 11 -127.50 39.24 -72.31
C ARG A 11 -126.59 38.39 -71.43
N ARG A 12 -127.15 37.59 -70.51
CA ARG A 12 -126.36 36.68 -69.65
C ARG A 12 -125.66 35.58 -70.44
N LEU A 13 -126.29 35.05 -71.50
CA LEU A 13 -125.71 34.06 -72.42
C LEU A 13 -124.78 34.71 -73.48
N LYS A 14 -124.70 36.04 -73.50
CA LYS A 14 -123.97 36.87 -74.46
C LYS A 14 -124.42 36.65 -75.91
N VAL A 15 -125.72 36.58 -76.12
CA VAL A 15 -126.38 36.50 -77.43
C VAL A 15 -126.99 37.87 -77.75
N GLU A 16 -126.15 38.90 -77.89
CA GLU A 16 -126.58 40.30 -77.97
C GLU A 16 -126.76 40.83 -79.41
N GLU A 17 -126.49 40.03 -80.44
CA GLU A 17 -126.50 40.49 -81.86
C GLU A 17 -127.66 39.97 -82.72
N LEU A 18 -128.69 39.34 -82.15
CA LEU A 18 -129.87 38.90 -82.93
C LEU A 18 -130.91 40.01 -82.97
N GLY A 19 -130.92 40.75 -84.09
CA GLY A 19 -131.78 41.91 -84.32
C GLY A 19 -133.28 41.64 -84.12
N VAL A 20 -134.02 42.73 -83.88
CA VAL A 20 -135.47 42.77 -83.58
C VAL A 20 -136.36 42.15 -84.68
N ASP A 21 -135.80 41.90 -85.87
CA ASP A 21 -136.46 41.29 -87.03
C ASP A 21 -136.41 39.74 -87.07
N VAL A 22 -135.73 39.11 -86.12
CA VAL A 22 -135.67 37.66 -86.02
C VAL A 22 -136.81 37.14 -85.13
N GLY A 23 -137.68 36.29 -85.68
CA GLY A 23 -138.81 35.71 -84.95
C GLY A 23 -138.42 35.02 -83.63
N LEU A 24 -139.33 35.06 -82.66
CA LEU A 24 -139.18 34.50 -81.30
C LEU A 24 -138.60 33.09 -81.26
N ASP A 25 -138.97 32.24 -82.21
CA ASP A 25 -138.52 30.84 -82.29
C ASP A 25 -137.00 30.74 -82.56
N LEU A 26 -136.47 31.57 -83.45
CA LEU A 26 -135.05 31.55 -83.80
C LEU A 26 -134.20 32.23 -82.69
N GLN A 27 -134.76 33.20 -81.96
CA GLN A 27 -134.13 33.75 -80.76
C GLN A 27 -134.02 32.71 -79.64
N LEU A 28 -135.07 31.91 -79.43
CA LEU A 28 -135.07 30.83 -78.46
C LEU A 28 -134.08 29.72 -78.86
N GLU A 29 -134.05 29.34 -80.14
CA GLU A 29 -133.11 28.34 -80.68
C GLU A 29 -131.65 28.80 -80.57
N ALA A 30 -131.35 30.08 -80.80
CA ALA A 30 -130.03 30.63 -80.60
C ALA A 30 -129.59 30.64 -79.12
N MET A 31 -130.50 30.92 -78.19
CA MET A 31 -130.21 30.81 -76.76
C MET A 31 -129.99 29.36 -76.31
N LEU A 32 -130.77 28.41 -76.84
CA LEU A 32 -130.60 26.97 -76.57
C LEU A 32 -129.27 26.45 -77.11
N THR A 33 -128.94 26.74 -78.37
CA THR A 33 -127.65 26.32 -78.96
C THR A 33 -126.45 26.95 -78.25
N ARG A 34 -126.57 28.21 -77.80
CA ARG A 34 -125.55 28.86 -76.98
C ARG A 34 -125.41 28.21 -75.60
N ALA A 35 -126.52 27.88 -74.94
CA ALA A 35 -126.51 27.18 -73.66
C ALA A 35 -125.85 25.79 -73.79
N ASP A 36 -126.18 25.03 -74.84
CA ASP A 36 -125.54 23.74 -75.14
C ASP A 36 -124.04 23.88 -75.42
N HIS A 37 -123.64 24.91 -76.15
CA HIS A 37 -122.23 25.19 -76.40
C HIS A 37 -121.47 25.56 -75.12
N LEU A 38 -122.05 26.41 -74.27
CA LEU A 38 -121.47 26.76 -72.97
C LEU A 38 -121.36 25.53 -72.06
N ALA A 39 -122.38 24.66 -72.03
CA ALA A 39 -122.34 23.41 -71.29
C ALA A 39 -121.24 22.46 -71.78
N LYS A 40 -121.02 22.36 -73.11
CA LYS A 40 -119.90 21.61 -73.69
C LYS A 40 -118.55 22.21 -73.29
N LEU A 41 -118.38 23.53 -73.42
CA LEU A 41 -117.15 24.21 -73.01
C LEU A 41 -116.83 24.00 -71.52
N GLU A 42 -117.84 24.07 -70.64
CA GLU A 42 -117.68 23.78 -69.22
C GLU A 42 -117.33 22.31 -68.98
N SER A 43 -117.95 21.37 -69.70
CA SER A 43 -117.63 19.94 -69.63
C SER A 43 -116.19 19.66 -70.08
N ASP A 44 -115.76 20.21 -71.20
CA ASP A 44 -114.41 20.07 -71.74
C ASP A 44 -113.38 20.70 -70.80
N SER A 45 -113.64 21.93 -70.32
CA SER A 45 -112.80 22.60 -69.32
C SER A 45 -112.70 21.79 -68.02
N THR A 46 -113.80 21.17 -67.59
CA THR A 46 -113.83 20.29 -66.41
C THR A 46 -113.04 19.00 -66.66
N ALA A 47 -113.11 18.42 -67.87
CA ALA A 47 -112.34 17.23 -68.24
C ALA A 47 -110.83 17.52 -68.32
N ASP A 48 -110.45 18.65 -68.91
CA ASP A 48 -109.07 19.13 -68.96
C ASP A 48 -108.54 19.42 -67.55
N GLY A 49 -109.35 20.08 -66.71
CA GLY A 49 -109.05 20.33 -65.31
C GLY A 49 -108.80 19.04 -64.52
N LYS A 50 -109.64 18.01 -64.71
CA LYS A 50 -109.44 16.68 -64.11
C LYS A 50 -108.13 16.05 -64.59
N THR A 51 -107.84 16.11 -65.89
CA THR A 51 -106.60 15.55 -66.46
C THR A 51 -105.35 16.21 -65.89
N LEU A 52 -105.37 17.55 -65.78
CA LEU A 52 -104.29 18.32 -65.16
C LEU A 52 -104.14 17.99 -63.67
N LEU A 53 -105.26 17.87 -62.94
CA LEU A 53 -105.26 17.48 -61.53
C LEU A 53 -104.60 16.10 -61.33
N TYR A 54 -104.97 15.10 -62.13
CA TYR A 54 -104.35 13.77 -62.08
C TYR A 54 -102.85 13.81 -62.40
N SER A 55 -102.44 14.58 -63.41
CA SER A 55 -101.03 14.78 -63.77
C SER A 55 -100.23 15.39 -62.62
N LEU A 56 -100.77 16.44 -61.99
CA LEU A 56 -100.15 17.10 -60.84
C LEU A 56 -100.09 16.18 -59.63
N GLN A 57 -101.15 15.43 -59.33
CA GLN A 57 -101.16 14.44 -58.25
C GLN A 57 -100.06 13.38 -58.45
N ARG A 58 -99.89 12.87 -59.68
CA ARG A 58 -98.81 11.92 -60.01
C ARG A 58 -97.43 12.53 -59.82
N LYS A 59 -97.22 13.78 -60.23
CA LYS A 59 -95.95 14.51 -60.01
C LYS A 59 -95.65 14.72 -58.53
N VAL A 60 -96.65 15.10 -57.73
CA VAL A 60 -96.51 15.27 -56.27
C VAL A 60 -96.11 13.94 -55.62
N LYS A 61 -96.76 12.83 -56.01
CA LYS A 61 -96.40 11.50 -55.50
C LYS A 61 -94.95 11.12 -55.83
N ALA A 62 -94.54 11.29 -57.09
CA ALA A 62 -93.16 11.00 -57.51
C ALA A 62 -92.12 11.89 -56.80
N GLN A 63 -92.42 13.17 -56.57
CA GLN A 63 -91.52 14.05 -55.82
C GLN A 63 -91.44 13.68 -54.34
N LYS A 64 -92.55 13.24 -53.71
CA LYS A 64 -92.53 12.73 -52.33
C LYS A 64 -91.67 11.48 -52.20
N GLU A 65 -91.81 10.51 -53.10
CA GLU A 65 -90.98 9.30 -53.11
C GLU A 65 -89.49 9.64 -53.30
N LYS A 66 -89.18 10.60 -54.20
CA LYS A 66 -87.81 11.08 -54.41
C LYS A 66 -87.25 11.81 -53.19
N LEU A 67 -88.09 12.58 -52.47
CA LEU A 67 -87.70 13.25 -51.24
C LEU A 67 -87.38 12.22 -50.15
N GLN A 68 -88.26 11.25 -49.92
CA GLN A 68 -88.07 10.16 -48.95
C GLN A 68 -86.79 9.36 -49.24
N SER A 69 -86.52 9.05 -50.51
CA SER A 69 -85.28 8.37 -50.90
C SER A 69 -84.02 9.18 -50.58
N LYS A 70 -84.07 10.50 -50.80
CA LYS A 70 -82.96 11.40 -50.44
C LYS A 70 -82.80 11.58 -48.93
N GLU A 71 -83.90 11.63 -48.18
CA GLU A 71 -83.88 11.68 -46.71
C GLU A 71 -83.17 10.45 -46.14
N LEU A 72 -83.53 9.25 -46.60
CA LEU A 72 -82.86 8.00 -46.21
C LEU A 72 -81.36 8.02 -46.57
N HIS A 73 -81.02 8.51 -47.77
CA HIS A 73 -79.62 8.61 -48.18
C HIS A 73 -78.82 9.59 -47.29
N LEU A 74 -79.42 10.73 -46.93
CA LEU A 74 -78.82 11.70 -46.02
C LEU A 74 -78.63 11.12 -44.61
N GLU A 75 -79.60 10.37 -44.10
CA GLU A 75 -79.46 9.66 -42.82
C GLU A 75 -78.32 8.65 -42.84
N MET A 76 -78.21 7.86 -43.91
CA MET A 76 -77.09 6.92 -44.09
C MET A 76 -75.74 7.65 -44.14
N LEU A 77 -75.63 8.76 -44.87
CA LEU A 77 -74.41 9.54 -44.97
C LEU A 77 -74.02 10.16 -43.62
N ARG A 78 -74.99 10.71 -42.87
CA ARG A 78 -74.75 11.25 -41.52
C ARG A 78 -74.24 10.16 -40.58
N LYS A 79 -74.83 8.97 -40.62
CA LYS A 79 -74.37 7.82 -39.82
C LYS A 79 -72.94 7.42 -40.18
N LYS A 80 -72.62 7.35 -41.48
CA LYS A 80 -71.27 7.02 -41.95
C LYS A 80 -70.24 8.09 -41.58
N LEU A 81 -70.61 9.36 -41.64
CA LEU A 81 -69.75 10.47 -41.21
C LEU A 81 -69.41 10.36 -39.72
N SER A 82 -70.42 10.15 -38.87
CA SER A 82 -70.23 9.96 -37.42
C SER A 82 -69.32 8.77 -37.11
N GLN A 83 -69.51 7.64 -37.80
CA GLN A 83 -68.61 6.48 -37.65
C GLN A 83 -67.17 6.80 -38.04
N LEU A 84 -66.96 7.49 -39.16
CA LEU A 84 -65.62 7.88 -39.62
C LEU A 84 -64.96 8.89 -38.66
N GLU A 85 -65.73 9.79 -38.05
CA GLU A 85 -65.23 10.73 -37.05
C GLU A 85 -64.80 10.02 -35.76
N GLU A 86 -65.57 9.02 -35.30
CA GLU A 86 -65.22 8.16 -34.16
C GLU A 86 -63.97 7.31 -34.45
N GLU A 87 -63.92 6.66 -35.61
CA GLU A 87 -62.75 5.89 -36.06
C GLU A 87 -61.50 6.77 -36.18
N ARG A 88 -61.65 8.00 -36.66
CA ARG A 88 -60.54 8.96 -36.72
C ARG A 88 -60.07 9.33 -35.31
N GLY A 89 -60.99 9.62 -34.40
CA GLY A 89 -60.68 9.95 -33.01
C GLY A 89 -59.92 8.83 -32.29
N THR A 90 -60.39 7.59 -32.43
CA THR A 90 -59.72 6.42 -31.85
C THR A 90 -58.33 6.20 -32.46
N ARG A 91 -58.17 6.32 -33.78
CA ARG A 91 -56.84 6.24 -34.42
C ARG A 91 -55.88 7.31 -33.92
N THR A 92 -56.35 8.54 -33.71
CA THR A 92 -55.49 9.61 -33.17
C THR A 92 -55.08 9.34 -31.73
N ALA A 93 -55.99 8.83 -30.88
CA ALA A 93 -55.67 8.47 -29.51
C ALA A 93 -54.61 7.36 -29.45
N LEU A 94 -54.78 6.30 -30.25
CA LEU A 94 -53.81 5.19 -30.35
C LEU A 94 -52.44 5.66 -30.85
N ALA A 95 -52.39 6.63 -31.76
CA ALA A 95 -51.12 7.20 -32.23
C ALA A 95 -50.37 7.93 -31.11
N VAL A 96 -51.08 8.71 -30.28
CA VAL A 96 -50.51 9.39 -29.12
C VAL A 96 -50.00 8.37 -28.08
N GLU A 97 -50.82 7.37 -27.73
CA GLU A 97 -50.41 6.31 -26.79
C GLU A 97 -49.16 5.55 -27.28
N ARG A 98 -49.07 5.27 -28.58
CA ARG A 98 -47.90 4.64 -29.19
C ARG A 98 -46.66 5.54 -29.06
N ASP A 99 -46.80 6.83 -29.31
CA ASP A 99 -45.68 7.77 -29.24
C ASP A 99 -45.20 7.95 -27.79
N ASP A 100 -46.11 7.98 -26.82
CA ASP A 100 -45.80 7.98 -25.38
C ASP A 100 -45.10 6.69 -24.94
N ALA A 101 -45.59 5.53 -25.39
CA ALA A 101 -44.96 4.23 -25.13
C ALA A 101 -43.54 4.16 -25.72
N ASN A 102 -43.34 4.67 -26.94
CA ASN A 102 -42.02 4.76 -27.56
C ASN A 102 -41.07 5.68 -26.78
N ALA A 103 -41.56 6.83 -26.30
CA ALA A 103 -40.77 7.74 -25.47
C ALA A 103 -40.36 7.07 -24.14
N ALA A 104 -41.26 6.31 -23.52
CA ALA A 104 -40.97 5.54 -22.31
C ALA A 104 -39.93 4.43 -22.57
N LEU A 105 -40.05 3.69 -23.67
CA LEU A 105 -39.08 2.68 -24.10
C LEU A 105 -37.70 3.28 -24.32
N HIS A 106 -37.60 4.45 -24.97
CA HIS A 106 -36.32 5.13 -25.15
C HIS A 106 -35.68 5.55 -23.83
N LYS A 107 -36.47 6.05 -22.86
CA LYS A 107 -35.97 6.39 -21.51
C LYS A 107 -35.46 5.15 -20.78
N LEU A 108 -36.20 4.06 -20.83
CA LEU A 108 -35.81 2.78 -20.21
C LEU A 108 -34.54 2.21 -20.83
N ARG A 109 -34.41 2.23 -22.16
CA ARG A 109 -33.18 1.80 -22.86
C ARG A 109 -31.96 2.59 -22.40
N ARG A 110 -32.05 3.92 -22.35
CA ARG A 110 -30.96 4.77 -21.85
C ARG A 110 -30.60 4.47 -20.40
N ARG A 111 -31.59 4.18 -19.55
CA ARG A 111 -31.34 3.79 -18.15
C ARG A 111 -30.67 2.42 -18.07
N SER A 112 -31.09 1.47 -18.90
CA SER A 112 -30.47 0.15 -19.02
C SER A 112 -29.02 0.24 -19.46
N GLU A 113 -28.72 1.06 -20.47
CA GLU A 113 -27.35 1.29 -20.96
C GLU A 113 -26.46 1.90 -19.87
N ARG A 114 -26.96 2.89 -19.12
CA ARG A 114 -26.23 3.49 -17.99
C ARG A 114 -25.95 2.48 -16.87
N LEU A 115 -26.96 1.69 -16.50
CA LEU A 115 -26.81 0.66 -15.47
C LEU A 115 -25.82 -0.43 -15.92
N GLN A 116 -25.84 -0.80 -17.20
CA GLN A 116 -24.87 -1.74 -17.76
C GLN A 116 -23.44 -1.19 -17.69
N GLN A 117 -23.22 0.06 -18.07
CA GLN A 117 -21.91 0.72 -17.96
C GLN A 117 -21.41 0.78 -16.51
N GLN A 118 -22.31 1.08 -15.56
CA GLN A 118 -21.96 1.08 -14.12
C GLN A 118 -21.61 -0.32 -13.62
N LEU A 119 -22.34 -1.34 -14.06
CA LEU A 119 -22.05 -2.73 -13.72
C LEU A 119 -20.67 -3.16 -14.25
N ASP A 120 -20.36 -2.81 -15.49
CA ASP A 120 -19.07 -3.16 -16.10
C ASP A 120 -17.91 -2.42 -15.42
N ALA A 121 -18.08 -1.13 -15.09
CA ALA A 121 -17.10 -0.38 -14.29
C ALA A 121 -16.92 -0.96 -12.87
N ALA A 122 -18.00 -1.41 -12.23
CA ALA A 122 -17.91 -2.05 -10.93
C ALA A 122 -17.19 -3.41 -11.01
N ARG A 123 -17.39 -4.17 -12.09
CA ARG A 123 -16.67 -5.43 -12.34
C ARG A 123 -15.18 -5.21 -12.53
N THR A 124 -14.78 -4.22 -13.34
CA THR A 124 -13.36 -3.89 -13.54
C THR A 124 -12.70 -3.44 -12.24
N ALA A 125 -13.35 -2.56 -11.47
CA ALA A 125 -12.87 -2.15 -10.15
C ALA A 125 -12.74 -3.34 -9.18
N ASN A 126 -13.68 -4.29 -9.20
CA ASN A 126 -13.61 -5.50 -8.38
C ASN A 126 -12.43 -6.39 -8.75
N THR A 127 -12.16 -6.56 -10.05
CA THR A 127 -11.00 -7.33 -10.52
C THR A 127 -9.67 -6.66 -10.14
N GLU A 128 -9.61 -5.32 -10.22
CA GLU A 128 -8.42 -4.56 -9.83
C GLU A 128 -8.15 -4.65 -8.32
N LEU A 129 -9.18 -4.48 -7.49
CA LEU A 129 -9.07 -4.64 -6.04
C LEU A 129 -8.65 -6.06 -5.64
N LYS A 130 -9.10 -7.09 -6.36
CA LYS A 130 -8.64 -8.47 -6.14
C LYS A 130 -7.17 -8.66 -6.47
N ALA A 131 -6.69 -8.04 -7.56
CA ALA A 131 -5.27 -8.06 -7.91
C ALA A 131 -4.43 -7.35 -6.84
N GLN A 132 -4.82 -6.14 -6.44
CA GLN A 132 -4.15 -5.39 -5.37
C GLN A 132 -4.13 -6.15 -4.04
N LEU A 133 -5.21 -6.86 -3.71
CA LEU A 133 -5.27 -7.70 -2.51
C LEU A 133 -4.28 -8.87 -2.58
N ALA A 134 -4.15 -9.52 -3.74
CA ALA A 134 -3.18 -10.57 -3.96
C ALA A 134 -1.73 -10.05 -3.82
N ASP A 135 -1.45 -8.87 -4.38
CA ASP A 135 -0.14 -8.22 -4.26
C ASP A 135 0.18 -7.86 -2.80
N ALA A 136 -0.79 -7.30 -2.07
CA ALA A 136 -0.65 -7.00 -0.64
C ALA A 136 -0.40 -8.25 0.20
N HIS A 137 -1.05 -9.38 -0.14
CA HIS A 137 -0.74 -10.67 0.47
C HIS A 137 0.69 -11.13 0.17
N GLY A 138 1.17 -10.97 -1.06
CA GLY A 138 2.55 -11.24 -1.44
C GLY A 138 3.56 -10.42 -0.63
N LEU A 139 3.35 -9.10 -0.52
CA LEU A 139 4.19 -8.20 0.29
C LEU A 139 4.17 -8.57 1.78
N LYS A 140 3.03 -9.01 2.31
CA LYS A 140 2.91 -9.48 3.69
C LYS A 140 3.75 -10.73 3.94
N ILE A 141 3.74 -11.68 3.00
CA ILE A 141 4.60 -12.89 3.08
C ILE A 141 6.07 -12.49 3.09
N GLN A 142 6.49 -11.63 2.16
CA GLN A 142 7.87 -11.15 2.07
C GLN A 142 8.31 -10.43 3.36
N THR A 143 7.46 -9.59 3.94
CA THR A 143 7.71 -8.92 5.23
C THR A 143 7.91 -9.94 6.36
N LEU A 144 7.09 -11.00 6.40
CA LEU A 144 7.22 -12.05 7.40
C LEU A 144 8.53 -12.83 7.25
N GLU A 145 8.96 -13.10 6.02
CA GLU A 145 10.25 -13.74 5.74
C GLU A 145 11.43 -12.86 6.14
N GLN A 146 11.39 -11.57 5.79
CA GLN A 146 12.41 -10.61 6.22
C GLN A 146 12.51 -10.53 7.75
N ASN A 147 11.37 -10.50 8.46
CA ASN A 147 11.34 -10.50 9.92
C ASN A 147 11.96 -11.77 10.52
N LYS A 148 11.78 -12.95 9.90
CA LYS A 148 12.47 -14.18 10.33
C LYS A 148 13.98 -14.05 10.17
N THR A 149 14.44 -13.56 9.02
CA THR A 149 15.88 -13.33 8.77
C THR A 149 16.47 -12.33 9.76
N ILE A 150 15.78 -11.24 10.06
CA ILE A 150 16.20 -10.26 11.08
C ILE A 150 16.31 -10.93 12.46
N ALA A 151 15.34 -11.74 12.85
CA ALA A 151 15.37 -12.46 14.12
C ALA A 151 16.51 -13.51 14.19
N GLU A 152 16.88 -14.12 13.07
CA GLU A 152 18.03 -15.02 12.98
C GLU A 152 19.36 -14.27 13.08
N MET A 153 19.49 -13.14 12.36
CA MET A 153 20.66 -12.26 12.46
C MET A 153 20.83 -11.72 13.88
N GLY A 154 19.75 -11.29 14.54
CA GLY A 154 19.77 -10.87 15.94
C GLY A 154 20.28 -11.96 16.87
N ARG A 155 19.80 -13.20 16.72
CA ARG A 155 20.31 -14.36 17.48
C ARG A 155 21.79 -14.65 17.20
N SER A 156 22.28 -14.40 15.99
CA SER A 156 23.70 -14.54 15.63
C SER A 156 24.55 -13.48 16.33
N ILE A 157 24.09 -12.22 16.33
CA ILE A 157 24.74 -11.10 17.03
C ILE A 157 24.86 -11.42 18.52
N ASP A 158 23.78 -11.83 19.19
CA ASP A 158 23.81 -12.18 20.62
C ASP A 158 24.84 -13.28 20.95
N ARG A 159 25.01 -14.26 20.04
CA ARG A 159 26.02 -15.33 20.19
C ARG A 159 27.44 -14.76 20.04
N LEU A 160 27.65 -13.92 19.03
CA LEU A 160 28.94 -13.28 18.78
C LEU A 160 29.34 -12.37 19.94
N GLU A 161 28.41 -11.61 20.51
CA GLU A 161 28.66 -10.78 21.70
C GLU A 161 29.08 -11.63 22.90
N LYS A 162 28.39 -12.74 23.18
CA LYS A 162 28.79 -13.68 24.24
C LYS A 162 30.19 -14.25 24.03
N VAL A 163 30.56 -14.58 22.79
CA VAL A 163 31.91 -15.08 22.48
C VAL A 163 32.95 -13.98 22.64
N LYS A 164 32.67 -12.77 22.15
CA LYS A 164 33.52 -11.58 22.31
C LYS A 164 33.78 -11.30 23.78
N ASP A 165 32.74 -11.30 24.62
CA ASP A 165 32.87 -11.02 26.06
C ASP A 165 33.70 -12.08 26.78
N LYS A 166 33.50 -13.37 26.45
CA LYS A 166 34.33 -14.47 26.97
C LYS A 166 35.79 -14.30 26.55
N ALA A 167 36.05 -13.99 25.29
CA ALA A 167 37.39 -13.77 24.78
C ALA A 167 38.05 -12.56 25.46
N ALA A 168 37.33 -11.45 25.62
CA ALA A 168 37.81 -10.24 26.29
C ALA A 168 38.19 -10.52 27.75
N ARG A 169 37.35 -11.25 28.50
CA ARG A 169 37.66 -11.70 29.87
C ARG A 169 38.91 -12.58 29.91
N LYS A 170 39.07 -13.51 28.95
CA LYS A 170 40.25 -14.38 28.89
C LYS A 170 41.52 -13.59 28.60
N VAL A 171 41.46 -12.63 27.67
CA VAL A 171 42.58 -11.73 27.36
C VAL A 171 42.98 -10.90 28.59
N ALA A 172 42.01 -10.32 29.29
CA ALA A 172 42.28 -9.56 30.52
C ALA A 172 42.94 -10.43 31.61
N SER A 173 42.46 -11.66 31.80
CA SER A 173 43.04 -12.60 32.76
C SER A 173 44.47 -13.02 32.39
N LEU A 174 44.73 -13.31 31.11
CA LEU A 174 46.07 -13.67 30.63
C LEU A 174 47.05 -12.51 30.75
N ARG A 175 46.61 -11.28 30.46
CA ARG A 175 47.41 -10.07 30.70
C ARG A 175 47.79 -9.93 32.17
N GLY A 176 46.83 -10.03 33.08
CA GLY A 176 47.13 -9.98 34.52
C GLY A 176 48.06 -11.09 34.99
N GLN A 177 47.92 -12.31 34.47
CA GLN A 177 48.89 -13.39 34.74
C GLN A 177 50.29 -13.06 34.23
N LEU A 178 50.39 -12.53 33.01
CA LEU A 178 51.65 -12.13 32.42
C LEU A 178 52.34 -11.03 33.25
N ASP A 179 51.58 -10.00 33.65
CA ASP A 179 52.08 -8.89 34.48
C ASP A 179 52.62 -9.41 35.82
N MET A 180 51.86 -10.27 36.53
CA MET A 180 52.32 -10.91 37.77
C MET A 180 53.58 -11.75 37.57
N THR A 181 53.67 -12.51 36.48
CA THR A 181 54.89 -13.30 36.19
C THR A 181 56.08 -12.41 35.83
N ALA A 182 55.85 -11.29 35.13
CA ALA A 182 56.89 -10.35 34.77
C ALA A 182 57.42 -9.61 36.01
N GLU A 183 56.54 -9.16 36.91
CA GLU A 183 56.91 -8.58 38.20
C GLU A 183 57.68 -9.58 39.06
N GLY A 184 57.20 -10.81 39.20
CA GLY A 184 57.90 -11.86 39.94
C GLY A 184 59.28 -12.19 39.35
N ALA A 185 59.40 -12.26 38.03
CA ALA A 185 60.70 -12.46 37.36
C ALA A 185 61.65 -11.28 37.59
N GLN A 186 61.13 -10.04 37.59
CA GLN A 186 61.91 -8.84 37.86
C GLN A 186 62.39 -8.78 39.33
N GLU A 187 61.53 -9.12 40.29
CA GLU A 187 61.90 -9.21 41.70
C GLU A 187 62.99 -10.27 41.93
N GLU A 188 62.85 -11.46 41.34
CA GLU A 188 63.87 -12.51 41.43
C GLU A 188 65.18 -12.10 40.75
N MET A 189 65.11 -11.43 39.60
CA MET A 189 66.30 -10.87 38.95
C MET A 189 67.01 -9.87 39.88
N GLU A 190 66.28 -8.98 40.56
CA GLU A 190 66.87 -8.02 41.47
C GLU A 190 67.43 -8.69 42.74
N ARG A 191 66.72 -9.68 43.30
CA ARG A 191 67.22 -10.50 44.43
C ARG A 191 68.51 -11.22 44.07
N THR A 192 68.54 -11.91 42.93
CA THR A 192 69.72 -12.62 42.45
C THR A 192 70.87 -11.68 42.14
N ARG A 193 70.59 -10.49 41.60
CA ARG A 193 71.58 -9.42 41.43
C ARG A 193 72.18 -8.96 42.76
N VAL A 194 71.35 -8.67 43.76
CA VAL A 194 71.83 -8.26 45.11
C VAL A 194 72.68 -9.35 45.75
N LEU A 195 72.25 -10.62 45.66
CA LEU A 195 73.03 -11.76 46.16
C LEU A 195 74.36 -11.93 45.41
N LEU A 196 74.37 -11.74 44.09
CA LEU A 196 75.58 -11.77 43.28
C LEU A 196 76.54 -10.65 43.67
N GLU A 197 76.04 -9.43 43.88
CA GLU A 197 76.85 -8.29 44.34
C GLU A 197 77.46 -8.55 45.72
N ALA A 198 76.69 -9.11 46.66
CA ALA A 198 77.15 -9.49 48.00
C ALA A 198 78.23 -10.57 47.96
N THR A 199 77.98 -11.69 47.28
CA THR A 199 78.96 -12.79 47.14
C THR A 199 80.21 -12.36 46.38
N THR A 200 80.07 -11.48 45.38
CA THR A 200 81.24 -10.88 44.70
C THR A 200 82.00 -9.96 45.65
N GLY A 201 81.32 -9.22 46.53
CA GLY A 201 81.91 -8.42 47.60
C GLY A 201 82.71 -9.29 48.59
N GLU A 202 82.11 -10.35 49.11
CA GLU A 202 82.78 -11.34 49.97
C GLU A 202 83.97 -12.01 49.28
N LEU A 203 83.84 -12.36 48.00
CA LEU A 203 84.96 -12.91 47.24
C LEU A 203 86.14 -11.93 47.15
N ARG A 204 85.87 -10.63 46.99
CA ARG A 204 86.92 -9.60 46.99
C ARG A 204 87.57 -9.46 48.37
N THR A 205 86.80 -9.52 49.45
CA THR A 205 87.37 -9.44 50.82
C THR A 205 88.21 -10.66 51.14
N VAL A 206 87.74 -11.87 50.81
CA VAL A 206 88.50 -13.12 50.97
C VAL A 206 89.77 -13.11 50.13
N LYS A 207 89.71 -12.65 48.87
CA LYS A 207 90.91 -12.48 48.02
C LYS A 207 91.94 -11.56 48.66
N ARG A 208 91.52 -10.39 49.18
CA ARG A 208 92.42 -9.46 49.87
C ARG A 208 93.03 -10.09 51.14
N ALA A 209 92.22 -10.77 51.95
CA ALA A 209 92.69 -11.45 53.15
C ALA A 209 93.69 -12.56 52.79
N LEU A 210 93.45 -13.32 51.73
CA LEU A 210 94.35 -14.35 51.22
C LEU A 210 95.68 -13.74 50.74
N GLU A 211 95.63 -12.64 49.99
CA GLU A 211 96.83 -11.89 49.58
C GLU A 211 97.64 -11.41 50.79
N GLU A 212 96.97 -10.94 51.85
CA GLU A 212 97.61 -10.51 53.10
C GLU A 212 98.25 -11.70 53.84
N VAL A 213 97.56 -12.84 53.93
CA VAL A 213 98.09 -14.07 54.51
C VAL A 213 99.30 -14.55 53.71
N ALA A 214 99.22 -14.60 52.38
CA ALA A 214 100.33 -14.98 51.52
C ALA A 214 101.53 -14.04 51.67
N ARG A 215 101.29 -12.74 51.83
CA ARG A 215 102.36 -11.76 52.13
C ARG A 215 103.00 -12.02 53.49
N ARG A 216 102.21 -12.29 54.55
CA ARG A 216 102.72 -12.62 55.89
C ARG A 216 103.48 -13.94 55.90
N GLU A 217 102.97 -14.95 55.21
CA GLU A 217 103.63 -16.25 55.04
C GLU A 217 104.99 -16.07 54.38
N LYS A 218 105.08 -15.30 53.30
CA LYS A 218 106.36 -14.96 52.67
C LYS A 218 107.31 -14.27 53.66
N GLN A 219 106.84 -13.28 54.42
CA GLN A 219 107.66 -12.62 55.44
C GLN A 219 108.18 -13.61 56.52
N LEU A 220 107.35 -14.56 56.94
CA LEU A 220 107.74 -15.60 57.90
C LEU A 220 108.75 -16.57 57.29
N LEU A 221 108.58 -16.97 56.03
CA LEU A 221 109.54 -17.81 55.31
C LEU A 221 110.88 -17.09 55.15
N ASP A 222 110.87 -15.81 54.73
CA ASP A 222 112.06 -14.97 54.62
C ASP A 222 112.76 -14.83 56.00
N PHE A 223 111.99 -14.60 57.07
CA PHE A 223 112.53 -14.55 58.44
C PHE A 223 113.12 -15.90 58.88
N ARG A 224 112.42 -17.01 58.62
CA ARG A 224 112.89 -18.36 58.90
C ARG A 224 114.20 -18.65 58.18
N GLU A 225 114.31 -18.20 56.93
CA GLU A 225 115.53 -18.35 56.13
C GLU A 225 116.71 -17.59 56.77
N VAL A 226 116.48 -16.35 57.20
CA VAL A 226 117.49 -15.52 57.90
C VAL A 226 117.92 -16.16 59.23
N VAL A 227 116.98 -16.61 60.06
CA VAL A 227 117.29 -17.28 61.33
C VAL A 227 118.04 -18.59 61.09
N GLY A 228 117.61 -19.39 60.11
CA GLY A 228 118.31 -20.61 59.68
C GLY A 228 119.75 -20.34 59.30
N ARG A 229 120.00 -19.35 58.42
CA ARG A 229 121.35 -18.90 58.04
C ARG A 229 122.17 -18.46 59.25
N THR A 230 121.58 -17.70 60.18
CA THR A 230 122.27 -17.17 61.36
C THR A 230 122.67 -18.27 62.36
N LEU A 231 121.91 -19.36 62.44
CA LEU A 231 122.17 -20.53 63.27
C LEU A 231 123.08 -21.58 62.61
N GLY A 232 123.63 -21.28 61.42
CA GLY A 232 124.46 -22.21 60.64
C GLY A 232 123.69 -23.48 60.22
N LEU A 233 122.39 -23.36 60.01
CA LEU A 233 121.57 -24.40 59.39
C LEU A 233 121.63 -24.23 57.87
N ASP A 234 121.79 -25.32 57.12
CA ASP A 234 121.78 -25.26 55.66
C ASP A 234 120.37 -24.99 55.16
N VAL A 235 120.20 -23.85 54.50
CA VAL A 235 118.90 -23.32 54.09
C VAL A 235 118.58 -23.67 52.62
N GLY A 236 119.49 -24.35 51.91
CA GLY A 236 119.25 -24.89 50.58
C GLY A 236 118.43 -26.19 50.54
N SER A 237 118.22 -26.83 51.69
CA SER A 237 117.45 -28.06 51.81
C SER A 237 116.00 -27.77 52.22
N LEU A 238 115.07 -28.36 51.47
CA LEU A 238 113.64 -28.37 51.77
C LEU A 238 113.42 -28.88 53.22
N ALA A 239 112.81 -28.02 54.04
CA ALA A 239 112.28 -28.27 55.39
C ALA A 239 113.28 -28.64 56.50
N VAL A 240 113.95 -27.64 57.09
CA VAL A 240 114.39 -27.73 58.50
C VAL A 240 113.12 -27.69 59.38
N PRO A 241 112.82 -28.72 60.19
CA PRO A 241 111.66 -28.71 61.06
C PRO A 241 111.75 -27.61 62.14
N ASP A 242 110.62 -26.97 62.46
CA ASP A 242 110.58 -25.85 63.43
C ASP A 242 111.20 -26.24 64.78
N TYR A 243 111.03 -27.50 65.20
CA TYR A 243 111.60 -28.00 66.45
C TYR A 243 113.15 -27.99 66.45
N GLU A 244 113.82 -28.14 65.30
CA GLU A 244 115.29 -28.11 65.23
C GLU A 244 115.83 -26.68 65.35
N VAL A 245 115.15 -25.72 64.72
CA VAL A 245 115.45 -24.29 64.85
C VAL A 245 115.28 -23.86 66.31
N VAL A 246 114.16 -24.24 66.93
CA VAL A 246 113.87 -23.98 68.34
C VAL A 246 114.92 -24.64 69.25
N ALA A 247 115.27 -25.91 69.03
CA ALA A 247 116.26 -26.60 69.85
C ALA A 247 117.68 -26.02 69.74
N ARG A 248 118.06 -25.43 68.60
CA ARG A 248 119.34 -24.70 68.44
C ARG A 248 119.29 -23.33 69.12
N LEU A 249 118.19 -22.59 68.96
CA LEU A 249 117.98 -21.33 69.68
C LEU A 249 118.02 -21.55 71.19
N GLU A 250 117.30 -22.55 71.70
CA GLU A 250 117.32 -22.90 73.12
C GLU A 250 118.73 -23.28 73.60
N ARG A 251 119.51 -24.02 72.80
CA ARG A 251 120.91 -24.30 73.14
C ARG A 251 121.77 -23.05 73.17
N LEU A 252 121.57 -22.12 72.23
CA LEU A 252 122.30 -20.86 72.17
C LEU A 252 121.92 -19.93 73.34
N VAL A 253 120.63 -19.87 73.68
CA VAL A 253 120.11 -19.17 74.87
C VAL A 253 120.66 -19.81 76.14
N ARG A 254 120.60 -21.14 76.28
CA ARG A 254 121.19 -21.84 77.44
C ARG A 254 122.70 -21.62 77.53
N ALA A 255 123.41 -21.60 76.41
CA ALA A 255 124.84 -21.28 76.36
C ALA A 255 125.10 -19.83 76.77
N GLN A 256 124.24 -18.88 76.39
CA GLN A 256 124.35 -17.49 76.82
C GLN A 256 124.00 -17.32 78.29
N HIS A 257 122.95 -17.97 78.80
CA HIS A 257 122.62 -17.98 80.23
C HIS A 257 123.73 -18.64 81.05
N ALA A 258 124.35 -19.71 80.54
CA ALA A 258 125.52 -20.32 81.15
C ALA A 258 126.71 -19.35 81.12
N SER A 259 126.98 -18.70 79.98
CA SER A 259 128.02 -17.68 79.81
C SER A 259 127.84 -16.50 80.77
N VAL A 260 126.62 -15.97 80.90
CA VAL A 260 126.25 -14.89 81.82
C VAL A 260 126.32 -15.36 83.27
N ALA A 261 125.92 -16.58 83.58
CA ALA A 261 126.07 -17.14 84.93
C ALA A 261 127.56 -17.37 85.29
N THR A 262 128.40 -17.77 84.33
CA THR A 262 129.86 -17.82 84.52
C THR A 262 130.48 -16.43 84.60
N ALA A 263 130.00 -15.44 83.83
CA ALA A 263 130.46 -14.06 83.92
C ALA A 263 130.08 -13.44 85.28
N ALA A 264 128.86 -13.71 85.77
CA ALA A 264 128.42 -13.31 87.11
C ALA A 264 129.16 -14.05 88.23
N ALA A 265 129.55 -15.32 88.03
CA ALA A 265 130.39 -16.07 88.97
C ALA A 265 131.86 -15.62 88.96
N LEU A 266 132.36 -15.13 87.82
CA LEU A 266 133.67 -14.48 87.67
C LEU A 266 133.67 -13.08 88.32
N ASP A 267 132.60 -12.29 88.17
CA ASP A 267 132.43 -11.01 88.88
C ASP A 267 132.38 -11.22 90.41
N GLY A 268 131.63 -12.23 90.87
CA GLY A 268 131.58 -12.58 92.30
C GLY A 268 132.88 -13.17 92.88
N SER A 269 133.81 -13.62 92.02
CA SER A 269 135.12 -14.15 92.44
C SER A 269 136.23 -13.09 92.36
N LEU A 270 136.06 -12.06 91.53
CA LEU A 270 136.93 -10.89 91.48
C LEU A 270 136.72 -9.96 92.70
N GLU A 271 135.54 -9.96 93.33
CA GLU A 271 135.30 -9.21 94.58
C GLU A 271 135.92 -9.85 95.85
N ARG A 272 136.60 -11.01 95.77
CA ARG A 272 137.23 -11.67 96.94
C ARG A 272 138.75 -11.74 96.90
N LEU A 273 139.40 -11.13 95.90
CA LEU A 273 140.86 -11.04 95.79
C LEU A 273 141.23 -9.67 95.19
N HIS A 274 140.93 -8.59 95.92
CA HIS A 274 141.66 -7.30 96.09
C HIS A 274 140.74 -6.27 96.76
#